data_AF-A0A847WF92-F1
#
_entry.id   AF-A0A847WF92-F1
#
_cell.length_a   1.000
_cell.length_b   1.000
_cell.length_c   1.000
_cell.angle_alpha   90.00
_cell.angle_beta   90.00
_cell.angle_gamma   90.00
#
_symmetry.space_group_name_H-M   'P 1'
#
loop_
_entity.id
_entity.type
_entity.pdbx_description
1 polymer ?
#
loop_
_entity_poly.entity_id
_entity_poly.type
_entity_poly.pdbx_seq_one_letter_code
_entity_poly.pdbx_strand_id
1 'polypeptide(L)'
;MQPAISFGDIFRAMVVAPIWETFIFQLLPILVVDKMIESRTEEEKIRGTSIIVSAFLFGMAYYLTHYLDLIKFMSTFFAGIVLAYSYALYKYKEKNPYQITVIIHGLSNLVFYIPALIIQMTTK
;
A
#
# COMPACT_ATOMS: atom_id res chain seq x y z
N MET A 1 2.54 -19.74 -22.58
CA MET A 1 1.16 -19.28 -22.30
C MET A 1 1.17 -18.60 -20.95
N GLN A 2 0.71 -17.35 -20.84
CA GLN A 2 0.44 -16.78 -19.52
C GLN A 2 -0.77 -17.50 -18.91
N PRO A 3 -0.71 -17.87 -17.62
CA PRO A 3 -1.86 -18.48 -16.96
C PRO A 3 -3.04 -17.51 -16.95
N ALA A 4 -4.24 -18.06 -17.16
CA ALA A 4 -5.47 -17.27 -17.08
C ALA A 4 -5.62 -16.68 -15.66
N ILE A 5 -5.85 -15.36 -15.55
CA ILE A 5 -6.19 -14.73 -14.26
C ILE A 5 -7.50 -15.35 -13.78
N SER A 6 -7.48 -15.91 -12.58
CA SER A 6 -8.64 -16.50 -11.95
C SER A 6 -9.34 -15.48 -11.04
N PHE A 7 -10.60 -15.76 -10.69
CA PHE A 7 -11.30 -14.99 -9.66
C PHE A 7 -10.55 -15.02 -8.32
N GLY A 8 -9.87 -16.12 -8.00
CA GLY A 8 -9.05 -16.24 -6.80
C GLY A 8 -7.88 -15.25 -6.77
N ASP A 9 -7.24 -15.01 -7.92
CA ASP A 9 -6.13 -14.05 -8.03
C ASP A 9 -6.61 -12.62 -7.80
N ILE A 10 -7.77 -12.27 -8.37
CA ILE A 10 -8.41 -10.97 -8.19
C ILE A 10 -8.77 -10.76 -6.72
N PHE A 11 -9.44 -11.73 -6.09
CA PHE A 11 -9.83 -11.64 -4.69
C PHE A 11 -8.61 -11.50 -3.76
N ARG A 12 -7.54 -12.24 -4.05
CA ARG A 12 -6.29 -12.13 -3.31
C ARG A 12 -5.68 -10.74 -3.44
N ALA A 13 -5.60 -10.20 -4.66
CA ALA A 13 -4.98 -8.91 -4.93
C ALA A 13 -5.80 -7.72 -4.43
N MET A 14 -7.14 -7.84 -4.38
CA MET A 14 -8.03 -6.73 -4.01
C MET A 14 -8.44 -6.73 -2.54
N VAL A 15 -8.43 -7.88 -1.87
CA VAL A 15 -8.96 -8.00 -0.51
C VAL A 15 -7.87 -8.51 0.43
N VAL A 16 -7.37 -9.73 0.19
CA VAL A 16 -6.48 -10.40 1.14
C VAL A 16 -5.14 -9.67 1.27
N ALA A 17 -4.49 -9.38 0.14
CA ALA A 17 -3.19 -8.70 0.12
C ALA A 17 -3.28 -7.28 0.71
N PRO A 18 -4.23 -6.40 0.31
CA PRO A 18 -4.38 -5.08 0.90
C PRO A 18 -4.57 -5.07 2.42
N ILE A 19 -5.34 -6.00 2.99
CA ILE A 19 -5.52 -6.12 4.44
C ILE A 19 -4.17 -6.32 5.13
N TRP A 20 -3.41 -7.32 4.70
CA TRP A 20 -2.14 -7.68 5.33
C TRP A 20 -1.03 -6.67 5.04
N GLU A 21 -0.91 -6.22 3.80
CA GLU A 21 0.09 -5.23 3.41
C GLU A 21 -0.13 -3.90 4.09
N THR A 22 -1.37 -3.41 4.17
CA THR A 22 -1.66 -2.16 4.88
C THR A 22 -1.44 -2.29 6.38
N PHE A 23 -1.66 -3.47 6.94
CA PHE A 23 -1.35 -3.73 8.35
C PHE A 23 0.16 -3.65 8.59
N ILE A 24 0.95 -4.39 7.79
CA ILE A 24 2.39 -4.53 7.97
C ILE A 24 3.14 -3.25 7.62
N PHE A 25 2.75 -2.56 6.55
CA PHE A 25 3.56 -1.49 5.97
C PHE A 25 3.03 -0.09 6.25
N GLN A 26 1.74 0.09 6.56
CA GLN A 26 1.21 1.40 6.95
C GLN A 26 0.95 1.48 8.45
N LEU A 27 0.10 0.61 9.01
CA LEU A 27 -0.29 0.68 10.42
C LEU A 27 0.93 0.52 11.36
N LEU A 28 1.64 -0.61 11.27
CA LEU A 28 2.74 -0.89 12.21
C LEU A 28 3.87 0.14 12.14
N PRO A 29 4.41 0.51 10.96
CA PRO A 29 5.54 1.44 10.91
C PRO A 29 5.15 2.83 11.37
N ILE A 30 3.94 3.31 11.03
CA ILE A 30 3.46 4.61 11.48
C ILE A 30 3.28 4.61 13.00
N LEU A 31 2.69 3.57 13.58
CA LEU A 31 2.55 3.48 15.05
C LEU A 31 3.91 3.45 15.77
N VAL A 32 4.87 2.68 15.26
CA VAL A 32 6.21 2.58 15.84
C VAL A 32 6.94 3.93 15.75
N VAL A 33 6.96 4.56 14.58
CA VAL A 33 7.64 5.85 14.38
C VAL A 33 6.97 6.96 15.18
N ASP A 34 5.63 7.03 15.18
CA ASP A 34 4.89 8.04 15.94
C ASP A 34 5.14 7.90 17.46
N LYS A 35 5.30 6.67 17.96
CA LYS A 35 5.65 6.40 19.37
C LYS A 35 7.12 6.73 19.68
N MET A 36 8.03 6.62 18.73
CA MET A 36 9.43 7.02 18.96
C MET A 36 9.61 8.54 19.01
N ILE A 37 8.63 9.30 18.53
CA ILE A 37 8.69 10.76 18.41
C ILE A 37 7.51 11.39 19.20
N GLU A 38 7.40 11.03 20.49
CA GLU A 38 6.29 11.44 21.35
C GLU A 38 6.18 12.96 21.55
N SER A 39 7.28 13.70 21.35
CA SER A 39 7.35 15.16 21.55
C SER A 39 6.72 15.98 20.43
N ARG A 40 6.23 15.35 19.34
CA ARG A 40 5.60 16.05 18.21
C ARG A 40 4.08 16.14 18.36
N THR A 41 3.52 17.26 17.92
CA THR A 41 2.08 17.42 17.75
C THR A 41 1.54 16.42 16.72
N GLU A 42 0.25 16.05 16.80
CA GLU A 42 -0.37 15.15 15.81
C GLU A 42 -0.27 15.70 14.38
N GLU A 43 -0.26 17.02 14.21
CA GLU A 43 -0.04 17.67 12.91
C GLU A 43 1.39 17.46 12.39
N GLU A 44 2.40 17.48 13.26
CA GLU A 44 3.79 17.20 12.90
C GLU A 44 4.06 15.71 12.65
N LYS A 45 3.26 14.80 13.22
CA LYS A 45 3.30 13.36 12.93
C LYS A 45 2.83 13.04 11.50
N ILE A 46 1.92 13.86 10.96
CA ILE A 46 1.49 13.79 9.55
C ILE A 46 2.59 14.27 8.58
N ARG A 47 3.56 15.08 9.05
CA ARG A 47 4.52 15.81 8.18
C ARG A 47 5.75 15.04 7.70
N GLY A 48 5.72 13.71 7.74
CA GLY A 48 6.38 12.95 6.69
C GLY A 48 7.41 11.91 7.12
N THR A 49 8.00 11.97 8.31
CA THR A 49 9.00 10.94 8.68
C THR A 49 8.38 9.54 8.75
N SER A 50 7.21 9.39 9.38
CA SER A 50 6.47 8.12 9.44
C SER A 50 5.98 7.67 8.05
N ILE A 51 5.53 8.61 7.21
CA ILE A 51 5.12 8.35 5.82
C ILE A 51 6.28 7.84 4.98
N ILE A 52 7.44 8.50 5.03
CA ILE A 52 8.61 8.11 4.24
C ILE A 52 9.15 6.76 4.71
N VAL A 53 9.23 6.51 6.02
CA VAL A 53 9.66 5.22 6.56
C VAL A 53 8.69 4.11 6.16
N SER A 54 7.39 4.33 6.30
CA SER A 54 6.33 3.40 5.88
C SER A 54 6.42 3.08 4.39
N ALA A 55 6.51 4.11 3.54
CA ALA A 55 6.62 3.97 2.10
C ALA A 55 7.91 3.25 1.68
N PHE A 56 9.03 3.56 2.33
CA PHE A 56 10.31 2.90 2.08
C PHE A 56 10.26 1.41 2.41
N LEU A 57 9.71 1.03 3.58
CA LEU A 57 9.54 -0.38 3.95
C LEU A 57 8.65 -1.12 2.96
N PHE A 58 7.57 -0.47 2.51
CA PHE A 58 6.69 -1.04 1.50
C PHE A 58 7.42 -1.28 0.17
N GLY A 59 8.10 -0.24 -0.35
CA GLY A 59 8.88 -0.35 -1.58
C GLY A 59 9.98 -1.39 -1.48
N MET A 60 10.67 -1.46 -0.33
CA MET A 60 11.76 -2.41 -0.09
C MET A 60 11.29 -3.86 -0.06
N ALA A 61 10.11 -4.13 0.51
CA ALA A 61 9.52 -5.47 0.47
C ALA A 61 9.27 -5.95 -0.97
N TYR A 62 8.80 -5.04 -1.84
CA TYR A 62 8.60 -5.35 -3.25
C TYR A 62 9.92 -5.47 -4.02
N TYR A 63 10.91 -4.65 -3.72
CA TYR A 63 12.27 -4.77 -4.28
C TYR A 63 12.89 -6.15 -4.02
N LEU A 64 12.81 -6.64 -2.78
CA LEU A 64 13.38 -7.93 -2.39
C LEU A 64 12.62 -9.11 -3.00
N THR A 65 11.29 -9.02 -3.08
CA THR A 65 10.44 -10.09 -3.64
C THR A 65 10.45 -10.14 -5.17
N HIS A 66 10.84 -9.05 -5.84
CA HIS A 66 10.89 -8.94 -7.30
C HIS A 66 12.33 -8.79 -7.83
N TYR A 67 13.25 -9.62 -7.32
CA TYR A 67 14.62 -9.75 -7.85
C TYR A 67 15.40 -8.43 -7.97
N LEU A 68 15.31 -7.56 -6.97
CA LEU A 68 16.03 -6.29 -6.93
C LEU A 68 15.64 -5.33 -8.07
N ASP A 69 14.38 -5.38 -8.52
CA ASP A 69 13.83 -4.48 -9.53
C ASP A 69 13.62 -3.06 -8.96
N LEU A 70 14.47 -2.14 -9.40
CA LEU A 70 14.42 -0.73 -8.99
C LEU A 70 13.18 0.00 -9.49
N ILE A 71 12.64 -0.36 -10.66
CA ILE A 71 11.39 0.23 -11.18
C ILE A 71 10.23 -0.20 -10.30
N LYS A 72 10.21 -1.48 -9.90
CA LYS A 72 9.20 -1.99 -8.96
C LYS A 72 9.33 -1.32 -7.60
N PHE A 73 10.55 -1.14 -7.08
CA PHE A 73 10.78 -0.37 -5.85
C PHE A 73 10.21 1.04 -5.97
N MET A 74 10.57 1.79 -7.03
CA MET A 74 10.16 3.20 -7.14
C MET A 74 8.65 3.34 -7.26
N SER A 75 8.01 2.53 -8.12
CA SER A 75 6.54 2.55 -8.27
C SER A 75 5.80 2.21 -6.97
N THR A 76 6.28 1.20 -6.24
CA THR A 76 5.66 0.78 -4.96
C THR A 76 6.00 1.73 -3.80
N PHE A 77 7.17 2.37 -3.82
CA PHE A 77 7.53 3.43 -2.88
C PHE A 77 6.58 4.63 -3.03
N PHE A 78 6.36 5.12 -4.25
CA PHE A 78 5.42 6.23 -4.48
C PHE A 78 3.97 5.85 -4.14
N ALA A 79 3.54 4.62 -4.46
CA ALA A 79 2.25 4.11 -4.01
C ALA A 79 2.17 4.06 -2.46
N GLY A 80 3.25 3.63 -1.81
CA GLY A 80 3.40 3.60 -0.36
C GLY A 80 3.26 4.98 0.28
N ILE A 81 3.77 6.05 -0.36
CA ILE A 81 3.58 7.43 0.09
C ILE A 81 2.08 7.77 0.11
N VAL A 82 1.35 7.45 -0.96
CA VAL A 82 -0.10 7.72 -1.06
C VAL A 82 -0.89 6.96 0.02
N LEU A 83 -0.57 5.68 0.24
CA LEU A 83 -1.22 4.86 1.25
C LEU A 83 -0.90 5.32 2.68
N ALA A 84 0.36 5.62 2.97
CA ALA A 84 0.79 6.11 4.27
C ALA A 84 0.22 7.49 4.58
N TYR A 85 0.16 8.38 3.58
CA TYR A 85 -0.52 9.67 3.70
C TYR A 85 -2.02 9.48 3.95
N SER A 86 -2.68 8.58 3.23
CA SER A 86 -4.10 8.26 3.46
C SER A 86 -4.33 7.81 4.91
N TYR A 87 -3.50 6.88 5.40
CA TYR A 87 -3.57 6.43 6.79
C TYR A 87 -3.42 7.60 7.78
N ALA A 88 -2.38 8.43 7.61
CA ALA A 88 -2.12 9.57 8.49
C ALA A 88 -3.25 10.61 8.45
N LEU A 89 -3.77 10.93 7.27
CA LEU A 89 -4.89 11.87 7.08
C LEU A 89 -6.15 11.39 7.79
N TYR A 90 -6.51 10.12 7.66
CA TYR A 90 -7.73 9.58 8.28
C TYR A 90 -7.55 9.33 9.79
N LYS A 91 -6.32 9.16 10.26
CA LYS A 91 -5.99 9.14 11.70
C LYS A 91 -6.21 10.54 12.29
N TYR A 92 -5.69 11.57 11.62
CA TYR A 92 -5.89 12.97 12.00
C TYR A 92 -7.36 13.40 12.00
N LYS A 93 -8.16 12.90 11.04
CA LYS A 93 -9.61 13.14 10.99
C LYS A 93 -10.42 12.34 12.02
N GLU A 94 -9.76 11.61 12.93
CA GLU A 94 -10.38 10.74 13.94
C GLU A 94 -11.42 9.77 13.32
N LYS A 95 -11.08 9.23 12.15
CA LYS A 95 -11.90 8.20 11.46
C LYS A 95 -11.25 6.83 11.64
N ASN A 96 -11.57 5.88 10.76
CA ASN A 96 -10.99 4.55 10.74
C ASN A 96 -9.83 4.49 9.71
N PRO A 97 -8.60 4.93 10.05
CA PRO A 97 -7.51 5.07 9.08
C PRO A 97 -7.13 3.75 8.41
N TYR A 98 -7.06 2.67 9.18
CA TYR A 98 -6.70 1.36 8.66
C TYR A 98 -7.72 0.87 7.62
N GLN A 99 -9.01 0.83 7.97
CA GLN A 99 -10.07 0.33 7.09
C GLN A 99 -10.19 1.16 5.81
N ILE A 100 -10.12 2.49 5.93
CA ILE A 100 -10.19 3.37 4.75
C ILE A 100 -8.97 3.17 3.86
N THR A 101 -7.77 3.03 4.43
CA THR A 101 -6.53 2.80 3.66
C THR A 101 -6.55 1.44 2.97
N VAL A 102 -7.07 0.38 3.62
CA VAL A 102 -7.26 -0.94 3.00
C VAL A 102 -8.19 -0.85 1.79
N ILE A 103 -9.29 -0.10 1.89
CA ILE A 103 -10.22 0.12 0.78
C ILE A 103 -9.52 0.86 -0.37
N ILE A 104 -8.80 1.96 -0.06
CA ILE A 104 -8.04 2.71 -1.07
C ILE A 104 -6.99 1.82 -1.75
N HIS A 105 -6.29 0.99 -0.99
CA HIS A 105 -5.28 0.07 -1.50
C HIS A 105 -5.91 -1.00 -2.42
N GLY A 106 -6.99 -1.65 -1.99
CA GLY A 106 -7.71 -2.62 -2.81
C GLY A 106 -8.26 -2.03 -4.11
N LEU A 107 -8.83 -0.82 -4.06
CA LEU A 107 -9.29 -0.10 -5.25
C LEU A 107 -8.14 0.29 -6.19
N SER A 108 -6.99 0.67 -5.62
CA SER A 108 -5.79 1.00 -6.40
C SER A 108 -5.24 -0.22 -7.12
N ASN A 109 -5.22 -1.40 -6.47
CA ASN A 109 -4.84 -2.66 -7.10
C ASN A 109 -5.78 -3.04 -8.24
N LEU A 110 -7.08 -2.78 -8.11
CA LEU A 110 -8.05 -3.02 -9.18
C LEU A 110 -7.72 -2.21 -10.44
N VAL A 111 -7.34 -0.93 -10.30
CA VAL A 111 -6.96 -0.09 -11.45
C VAL A 111 -5.81 -0.72 -12.25
N PHE A 112 -4.84 -1.35 -11.57
CA PHE A 112 -3.73 -2.04 -12.24
C PHE A 112 -4.11 -3.41 -12.80
N TYR A 113 -5.12 -4.10 -12.24
CA TYR A 113 -5.58 -5.40 -12.72
C TYR A 113 -6.54 -5.32 -13.92
N ILE A 114 -7.29 -4.22 -14.09
CA ILE A 114 -8.25 -4.05 -15.19
C ILE A 114 -7.60 -4.23 -16.58
N PRO A 115 -6.45 -3.60 -16.91
CA PRO A 115 -5.81 -3.79 -18.21
C PRO A 115 -5.42 -5.25 -18.47
N ALA A 116 -4.94 -5.96 -17.45
CA ALA A 116 -4.54 -7.36 -17.57
C ALA A 116 -5.74 -8.27 -17.89
N LEU A 117 -6.91 -7.99 -17.28
CA LEU A 117 -8.16 -8.70 -17.57
C LEU A 117 -8.65 -8.42 -19.00
N ILE A 118 -8.59 -7.17 -19.47
CA ILE A 118 -8.99 -6.80 -20.83
C ILE A 118 -8.13 -7.54 -21.86
N ILE A 119 -6.81 -7.56 -21.69
CA ILE A 119 -5.88 -8.27 -22.59
C ILE A 119 -6.21 -9.77 -22.61
N GLN A 120 -6.47 -10.38 -21.46
CA GLN A 120 -6.84 -11.80 -21.39
C GLN A 120 -8.15 -12.11 -22.11
N MET A 121 -9.11 -11.18 -22.11
CA MET A 121 -10.39 -11.36 -22.81
C MET A 121 -10.28 -11.19 -24.33
N THR A 122 -9.34 -10.37 -24.83
CA THR A 122 -9.18 -10.08 -26.26
C THR A 122 -8.17 -10.98 -26.97
N THR A 123 -7.33 -11.70 -26.21
CA THR A 123 -6.30 -12.62 -26.75
C THR A 123 -6.68 -14.10 -26.64
N LYS A 124 -7.86 -14.41 -26.09
CA LYS A 124 -8.52 -15.72 -26.16
C LYS A 124 -9.40 -15.79 -27.39
#